data_AF-A0A9P6JSY3-F1
#
_entry.id   AF-A0A9P6JSY3-F1
#
_cell.length_a   1.000
_cell.length_b   1.000
_cell.length_c   1.000
_cell.angle_alpha   90.00
_cell.angle_beta   90.00
_cell.angle_gamma   90.00
#
_symmetry.space_group_name_H-M   'P 1'
#
loop_
_entity.id
_entity.type
_entity.pdbx_description
1 polymer ?
#
loop_
_entity_poly.entity_id
_entity_poly.type
_entity_poly.pdbx_seq_one_letter_code
_entity_poly.pdbx_strand_id
1 'polypeptide(L)'
;MVAFLLSSLALFSTLTVVSTSPALSERSTDTALAGPPGFNITSLGVNGSGCPPGSTYYKISDDKTAVTVTFSSYYAEAGPGISPADNRKNCQLTVGVAVPSGFTFGIANVDYRGYYQLDKSVTANQKAIYYFQGKVQQSTAQSGLVGAIDGKYYTYRDTFDLASTNLAPCGVNSVLNINSDIRVSNANNKAGSGYIATDSIDTSLSTTFNFQWQTCK
;
A
#
# COMPACT_ATOMS: atom_id res chain seq x y z
N MET A 1 -65.97 -72.72 20.98
CA MET A 1 -65.74 -71.28 21.21
C MET A 1 -64.26 -71.02 21.04
N VAL A 2 -63.81 -70.76 19.80
CA VAL A 2 -62.42 -70.37 19.50
C VAL A 2 -62.53 -69.31 18.41
N ALA A 3 -62.20 -68.07 18.77
CA ALA A 3 -62.22 -66.91 17.89
C ALA A 3 -60.79 -66.43 17.61
N PHE A 4 -60.59 -66.09 16.34
CA PHE A 4 -59.44 -65.48 15.68
C PHE A 4 -58.80 -64.29 16.41
N LEU A 5 -57.53 -63.98 16.06
CA LEU A 5 -56.95 -62.63 15.83
C LEU A 5 -55.47 -62.81 15.38
N LEU A 6 -55.19 -62.85 14.07
CA LEU A 6 -54.75 -61.75 13.19
C LEU A 6 -53.32 -61.22 13.47
N SER A 7 -52.40 -61.64 12.60
CA SER A 7 -51.00 -61.19 12.48
C SER A 7 -50.93 -59.84 11.76
N SER A 8 -50.40 -58.81 12.41
CA SER A 8 -50.13 -57.48 11.84
C SER A 8 -48.72 -57.41 11.22
N LEU A 9 -48.64 -57.28 9.90
CA LEU A 9 -47.42 -56.87 9.20
C LEU A 9 -47.23 -55.35 9.31
N ALA A 10 -46.13 -54.91 9.92
CA ALA A 10 -45.72 -53.51 9.92
C ALA A 10 -44.86 -53.22 8.68
N LEU A 11 -45.38 -52.37 7.78
CA LEU A 11 -44.64 -51.83 6.64
C LEU A 11 -43.72 -50.69 7.11
N PHE A 12 -42.40 -50.87 7.00
CA PHE A 12 -41.42 -49.80 7.21
C PHE A 12 -41.33 -48.93 5.96
N SER A 13 -41.79 -47.68 6.06
CA SER A 13 -41.63 -46.66 5.03
C SER A 13 -40.28 -45.97 5.19
N THR A 14 -39.40 -46.09 4.20
CA THR A 14 -38.06 -45.46 4.21
C THR A 14 -38.14 -44.01 3.76
N LEU A 15 -37.90 -43.06 4.66
CA LEU A 15 -37.69 -41.65 4.33
C LEU A 15 -36.31 -41.45 3.68
N THR A 16 -36.27 -40.91 2.46
CA THR A 16 -35.05 -40.44 1.81
C THR A 16 -34.77 -39.00 2.23
N VAL A 17 -33.62 -38.76 2.85
CA VAL A 17 -33.16 -37.43 3.25
C VAL A 17 -32.34 -36.83 2.10
N VAL A 18 -32.83 -35.76 1.48
CA VAL A 18 -32.10 -35.01 0.44
C VAL A 18 -31.15 -34.03 1.13
N SER A 19 -29.84 -34.23 0.98
CA SER A 19 -28.82 -33.32 1.51
C SER A 19 -28.63 -32.11 0.58
N THR A 20 -29.13 -30.94 0.97
CA THR A 20 -28.80 -29.67 0.31
C THR A 20 -27.44 -29.18 0.79
N SER A 21 -26.42 -29.29 -0.05
CA SER A 21 -25.10 -28.70 0.24
C SER A 21 -25.17 -27.19 -0.01
N PRO A 22 -24.68 -26.33 0.92
CA PRO A 22 -24.57 -24.91 0.66
C PRO A 22 -23.53 -24.69 -0.44
N ALA A 23 -23.91 -24.01 -1.51
CA ALA A 23 -22.98 -23.57 -2.52
C ALA A 23 -21.97 -22.60 -1.87
N LEU A 24 -20.70 -23.01 -1.83
CA LEU A 24 -19.60 -22.11 -1.54
C LEU A 24 -19.61 -21.02 -2.61
N SER A 25 -19.95 -19.81 -2.19
CA SER A 25 -19.79 -18.61 -3.01
C SER A 25 -18.31 -18.45 -3.29
N GLU A 26 -17.90 -18.72 -4.53
CA GLU A 26 -16.56 -18.43 -5.02
C GLU A 26 -16.34 -16.93 -4.86
N ARG A 27 -15.53 -16.57 -3.87
CA ARG A 27 -15.03 -15.22 -3.70
C ARG A 27 -14.16 -14.92 -4.91
N SER A 28 -14.70 -14.16 -5.85
CA SER A 28 -13.96 -13.62 -7.00
C SER A 28 -12.63 -13.06 -6.50
N THR A 29 -11.55 -13.76 -6.84
CA THR A 29 -10.21 -13.20 -6.74
C THR A 29 -10.19 -12.01 -7.68
N ASP A 30 -10.18 -10.81 -7.10
CA ASP A 30 -9.92 -9.56 -7.80
C ASP A 30 -8.63 -9.76 -8.60
N THR A 31 -8.80 -10.03 -9.89
CA THR A 31 -7.69 -10.25 -10.79
C THR A 31 -7.12 -8.87 -11.03
N ALA A 32 -6.02 -8.56 -10.33
CA ALA A 32 -5.21 -7.40 -10.66
C ALA A 32 -5.02 -7.40 -12.18
N LEU A 33 -5.62 -6.41 -12.86
CA LEU A 33 -5.64 -6.35 -14.32
C LEU A 33 -4.19 -6.39 -14.79
N ALA A 34 -3.79 -7.51 -15.39
CA ALA A 34 -2.47 -7.68 -15.96
C ALA A 34 -2.19 -6.47 -16.88
N GLY A 35 -1.00 -5.88 -16.75
CA GLY A 35 -0.61 -4.71 -17.53
C GLY A 35 -0.76 -4.93 -19.02
N PRO A 36 -1.02 -3.88 -19.82
CA PRO A 36 -1.09 -4.01 -21.26
C PRO A 36 0.23 -4.61 -21.79
N PRO A 37 0.18 -5.47 -22.83
CA PRO A 37 1.39 -6.10 -23.37
C PRO A 37 2.49 -5.07 -23.66
N GLY A 38 3.67 -5.29 -23.10
CA GLY A 38 4.83 -4.40 -23.23
C GLY A 38 4.99 -3.38 -22.10
N PHE A 39 4.04 -3.25 -21.19
CA PHE A 39 4.21 -2.45 -19.98
C PHE A 39 5.29 -3.06 -19.10
N ASN A 40 6.27 -2.27 -18.68
CA ASN A 40 7.33 -2.75 -17.77
C ASN A 40 7.86 -1.61 -16.90
N ILE A 41 8.04 -1.88 -15.61
CA ILE A 41 8.94 -1.08 -14.78
C ILE A 41 10.39 -1.42 -15.18
N THR A 42 11.17 -0.40 -15.53
CA THR A 42 12.52 -0.57 -16.13
C THR A 42 13.65 -0.23 -15.18
N SER A 43 13.42 0.68 -14.23
CA SER A 43 14.44 1.14 -13.30
C SER A 43 13.83 1.78 -12.06
N LEU A 44 14.61 1.80 -10.97
CA LEU A 44 14.34 2.55 -9.76
C LEU A 44 15.60 3.32 -9.36
N GLY A 45 15.46 4.63 -9.12
CA GLY A 45 16.47 5.49 -8.51
C GLY A 45 15.98 6.04 -7.18
N VAL A 46 16.91 6.28 -6.24
CA VAL A 46 16.62 6.82 -4.91
C VAL A 46 17.60 7.93 -4.54
N ASN A 47 17.12 8.98 -3.86
CA ASN A 47 17.94 10.06 -3.33
C ASN A 47 17.21 10.77 -2.18
N GLY A 48 17.88 11.00 -1.05
CA GLY A 48 17.37 11.85 0.02
C GLY A 48 17.95 11.51 1.38
N SER A 49 17.65 12.34 2.38
CA SER A 49 18.15 12.13 3.75
C SER A 49 17.52 10.92 4.44
N GLY A 50 16.35 10.46 3.97
CA GLY A 50 15.66 9.26 4.44
C GLY A 50 15.93 8.00 3.61
N CYS A 51 16.69 8.12 2.52
CA CYS A 51 17.10 6.98 1.71
C CYS A 51 18.53 7.17 1.18
N PRO A 52 19.53 7.25 2.09
CA PRO A 52 20.93 7.33 1.69
C PRO A 52 21.37 6.12 0.84
N PRO A 53 22.47 6.25 0.08
CA PRO A 53 22.99 5.15 -0.73
C PRO A 53 23.18 3.87 0.09
N GLY A 54 22.58 2.77 -0.37
CA GLY A 54 22.65 1.46 0.30
C GLY A 54 21.57 1.20 1.36
N SER A 55 20.68 2.16 1.66
CA SER A 55 19.60 1.99 2.65
C SER A 55 18.23 1.71 2.03
N THR A 56 18.18 1.38 0.73
CA THR A 56 16.94 1.08 0.02
C THR A 56 17.11 -0.15 -0.83
N TYR A 57 16.17 -1.07 -0.67
CA TYR A 57 16.05 -2.32 -1.40
C TYR A 57 14.72 -2.32 -2.14
N TYR A 58 14.69 -2.85 -3.35
CA TYR A 58 13.44 -2.91 -4.11
C TYR A 58 13.27 -4.25 -4.81
N LYS A 59 12.01 -4.63 -4.98
CA LYS A 59 11.59 -5.79 -5.75
C LYS A 59 10.48 -5.36 -6.70
N ILE A 60 10.68 -5.62 -7.99
CA ILE A 60 9.62 -5.51 -8.99
C ILE A 60 8.88 -6.85 -9.02
N SER A 61 7.55 -6.82 -9.10
CA SER A 61 6.74 -8.03 -9.21
C SER A 61 7.05 -8.80 -10.50
N ASP A 62 6.76 -10.11 -10.53
CA ASP A 62 7.11 -10.96 -11.68
C ASP A 62 6.37 -10.55 -12.96
N ASP A 63 5.13 -10.04 -12.82
CA ASP A 63 4.33 -9.46 -13.91
C ASP A 63 4.71 -8.00 -14.23
N LYS A 64 5.67 -7.43 -13.48
CA LYS A 64 6.22 -6.08 -13.61
C LYS A 64 5.18 -4.95 -13.52
N THR A 65 4.07 -5.20 -12.85
CA THR A 65 2.99 -4.22 -12.62
C THR A 65 3.04 -3.54 -11.24
N ALA A 66 3.91 -4.01 -10.34
CA ALA A 66 4.09 -3.43 -9.02
C ALA A 66 5.58 -3.35 -8.65
N VAL A 67 5.90 -2.37 -7.80
CA VAL A 67 7.22 -2.28 -7.17
C VAL A 67 7.05 -2.15 -5.66
N THR A 68 7.77 -3.00 -4.94
CA THR A 68 7.91 -2.96 -3.50
C THR A 68 9.26 -2.32 -3.16
N VAL A 69 9.24 -1.24 -2.39
CA VAL A 69 10.43 -0.55 -1.89
C VAL A 69 10.51 -0.73 -0.37
N THR A 70 11.66 -1.17 0.11
CA THR A 70 11.98 -1.37 1.53
C THR A 70 13.10 -0.41 1.90
N PHE A 71 12.92 0.31 2.99
CA PHE A 71 13.93 1.20 3.54
C PHE A 71 14.59 0.54 4.76
N SER A 72 15.82 0.93 5.07
CA SER A 72 16.49 0.57 6.34
C SER A 72 16.89 1.80 7.17
N SER A 73 16.53 3.01 6.72
CA SER A 73 16.93 4.28 7.33
C SER A 73 15.92 5.39 7.06
N TYR A 74 14.64 5.05 6.90
CA TYR A 74 13.58 6.03 6.65
C TYR A 74 12.70 6.29 7.87
N TYR A 75 13.30 6.94 8.87
CA TYR A 75 12.65 7.34 10.12
C TYR A 75 12.90 8.81 10.46
N ALA A 76 11.99 9.41 11.21
CA ALA A 76 12.15 10.75 11.78
C ALA A 76 11.79 10.73 13.26
N GLU A 77 12.46 11.59 14.02
CA GLU A 77 12.30 11.67 15.47
C GLU A 77 12.46 13.09 15.98
N ALA A 78 11.78 13.40 17.08
CA ALA A 78 11.89 14.68 17.76
C ALA A 78 11.74 14.47 19.26
N GLY A 79 12.48 15.24 20.07
CA GLY A 79 12.47 15.12 21.51
C GLY A 79 13.63 15.89 22.15
N PRO A 80 13.70 15.96 23.49
CA PRO A 80 14.84 16.53 24.19
C PRO A 80 16.15 15.83 23.79
N GLY A 81 17.16 16.59 23.38
CA GLY A 81 18.47 16.05 22.97
C GLY A 81 18.54 15.52 21.52
N ILE A 82 17.43 15.48 20.79
CA ILE A 82 17.40 15.08 19.37
C ILE A 82 17.67 16.30 18.48
N SER A 83 18.50 16.12 17.45
CA SER A 83 18.84 17.19 16.51
C SER A 83 17.60 17.61 15.70
N PRO A 84 17.40 18.92 15.45
CA PRO A 84 16.35 19.38 14.54
C PRO A 84 16.44 18.80 13.12
N ALA A 85 17.61 18.32 12.70
CA ALA A 85 17.81 17.67 11.40
C ALA A 85 17.21 16.25 11.31
N ASP A 86 16.89 15.63 12.45
CA ASP A 86 16.30 14.29 12.51
C ASP A 86 14.77 14.32 12.58
N ASN A 87 14.19 15.50 12.77
CA ASN A 87 12.75 15.67 12.82
C ASN A 87 12.05 15.53 11.47
N ARG A 88 12.80 15.55 10.36
CA ARG A 88 12.27 15.37 9.01
C ARG A 88 13.27 14.65 8.13
N LYS A 89 12.83 13.56 7.51
CA LYS A 89 13.57 12.88 6.44
C LYS A 89 12.75 12.88 5.16
N ASN A 90 13.43 13.01 4.02
CA ASN A 90 12.80 12.92 2.72
C ASN A 90 13.45 11.82 1.88
N CYS A 91 12.65 11.23 0.98
CA CYS A 91 13.15 10.34 -0.04
C CYS A 91 12.48 10.65 -1.39
N GLN A 92 13.33 10.94 -2.38
CA GLN A 92 12.97 11.03 -3.79
C GLN A 92 13.18 9.67 -4.44
N LEU A 93 12.10 9.06 -4.91
CA LEU A 93 12.15 7.89 -5.78
C LEU A 93 11.90 8.32 -7.23
N THR A 94 12.58 7.66 -8.15
CA THR A 94 12.42 7.84 -9.59
C THR A 94 12.20 6.48 -10.23
N VAL A 95 11.01 6.24 -10.78
CA VAL A 95 10.61 4.97 -11.38
C VAL A 95 10.58 5.15 -12.90
N GLY A 96 11.48 4.47 -13.62
CA GLY A 96 11.43 4.43 -15.08
C GLY A 96 10.42 3.39 -15.54
N VAL A 97 9.57 3.74 -16.49
CA VAL A 97 8.48 2.89 -16.97
C VAL A 97 8.42 2.88 -18.50
N ALA A 98 8.43 1.67 -19.07
CA ALA A 98 8.13 1.45 -20.47
C ALA A 98 6.62 1.41 -20.67
N VAL A 99 6.10 2.30 -21.52
CA VAL A 99 4.66 2.46 -21.77
C VAL A 99 4.36 2.03 -23.20
N PRO A 100 3.50 1.03 -23.43
CA PRO A 100 3.10 0.62 -24.77
C PRO A 100 2.39 1.74 -25.54
N SER A 101 2.56 1.74 -26.86
CA SER A 101 1.84 2.66 -27.74
C SER A 101 0.32 2.55 -27.54
N GLY A 102 -0.36 3.69 -27.49
CA GLY A 102 -1.81 3.76 -27.30
C GLY A 102 -2.28 3.58 -25.85
N PHE A 103 -1.37 3.47 -24.88
CA PHE A 103 -1.71 3.39 -23.45
C PHE A 103 -1.12 4.56 -22.66
N THR A 104 -1.79 4.86 -21.54
CA THR A 104 -1.25 5.69 -20.45
C THR A 104 -1.50 4.97 -19.13
N PHE A 105 -0.82 5.43 -18.08
CA PHE A 105 -0.95 4.87 -16.75
C PHE A 105 -0.92 5.93 -15.67
N GLY A 106 -1.49 5.57 -14.53
CA GLY A 106 -1.42 6.32 -13.29
C GLY A 106 -1.13 5.39 -12.11
N ILE A 107 -0.99 5.99 -10.94
CA ILE A 107 -0.93 5.27 -9.68
C ILE A 107 -2.37 5.00 -9.25
N ALA A 108 -2.70 3.75 -8.93
CA ALA A 108 -4.01 3.41 -8.37
C ALA A 108 -4.01 3.59 -6.85
N ASN A 109 -3.02 3.01 -6.19
CA ASN A 109 -2.86 3.13 -4.75
C ASN A 109 -1.41 2.88 -4.33
N VAL A 110 -1.08 3.36 -3.13
CA VAL A 110 0.21 3.12 -2.47
C VAL A 110 -0.05 2.64 -1.06
N ASP A 111 0.53 1.48 -0.75
CA ASP A 111 0.48 0.89 0.58
C ASP A 111 1.77 1.21 1.33
N TYR A 112 1.66 1.83 2.49
CA TYR A 112 2.79 2.06 3.39
C TYR A 112 2.60 1.25 4.65
N ARG A 113 3.70 0.67 5.11
CA ARG A 113 3.78 0.00 6.40
C ARG A 113 4.86 0.66 7.21
N GLY A 114 4.61 0.83 8.50
CA GLY A 114 5.54 1.54 9.36
C GLY A 114 5.24 1.32 10.83
N TYR A 115 6.01 2.01 11.65
CA TYR A 115 5.84 2.08 13.09
C TYR A 115 5.90 3.53 13.55
N TYR A 116 5.12 3.88 14.57
CA TYR A 116 5.25 5.16 15.24
C TYR A 116 4.97 5.06 16.73
N GLN A 117 5.60 5.95 17.49
CA GLN A 117 5.37 6.18 18.90
C GLN A 117 5.40 7.69 19.13
N LEU A 118 4.40 8.25 19.79
CA LEU A 118 4.24 9.70 19.96
C LEU A 118 3.78 9.99 21.39
N ASP A 119 4.55 10.77 22.13
CA ASP A 119 4.08 11.30 23.41
C ASP A 119 2.84 12.18 23.23
N LYS A 120 2.13 12.44 24.34
CA LYS A 120 0.98 13.34 24.34
C LYS A 120 1.31 14.66 23.65
N SER A 121 0.45 15.06 22.70
CA SER A 121 0.58 16.32 21.94
C SER A 121 1.81 16.42 21.01
N VAL A 122 2.58 15.34 20.84
CA VAL A 122 3.57 15.21 19.76
C VAL A 122 2.84 14.73 18.50
N THR A 123 3.23 15.25 17.34
CA THR A 123 2.60 14.89 16.06
C THR A 123 3.60 14.25 15.12
N ALA A 124 3.11 13.40 14.24
CA ALA A 124 3.86 12.91 13.09
C ALA A 124 3.05 13.10 11.80
N ASN A 125 3.74 13.32 10.69
CA ASN A 125 3.13 13.43 9.38
C ASN A 125 3.95 12.63 8.38
N GLN A 126 3.25 11.99 7.46
CA GLN A 126 3.80 11.39 6.26
C GLN A 126 3.14 12.06 5.07
N LYS A 127 3.93 12.57 4.13
CA LYS A 127 3.46 13.22 2.91
C LYS A 127 4.19 12.64 1.71
N ALA A 128 3.49 12.48 0.59
CA ALA A 128 4.08 12.11 -0.69
C ALA A 128 3.49 12.94 -1.83
N ILE A 129 4.34 13.31 -2.79
CA ILE A 129 3.98 14.02 -4.02
C ILE A 129 4.40 13.15 -5.21
N TYR A 130 3.48 12.97 -6.14
CA TYR A 130 3.56 12.06 -7.27
C TYR A 130 3.47 12.82 -8.59
N TYR A 131 4.51 12.71 -9.42
CA TYR A 131 4.53 13.41 -10.69
C TYR A 131 5.33 12.77 -11.82
N PHE A 132 4.78 12.84 -13.03
CA PHE A 132 5.47 12.41 -14.23
C PHE A 132 6.44 13.49 -14.72
N GLN A 133 7.63 13.07 -15.14
CA GLN A 133 8.63 13.99 -15.68
C GLN A 133 8.06 14.74 -16.90
N GLY A 134 8.24 16.06 -16.91
CA GLY A 134 7.71 16.93 -17.97
C GLY A 134 6.22 17.27 -17.85
N LYS A 135 5.53 16.86 -16.77
CA LYS A 135 4.15 17.26 -16.47
C LYS A 135 4.11 18.28 -15.33
N VAL A 136 3.11 19.17 -15.39
CA VAL A 136 2.86 20.18 -14.34
C VAL A 136 1.91 19.62 -13.27
N GLN A 137 1.02 18.71 -13.67
CA GLN A 137 0.08 18.02 -12.79
C GLN A 137 0.84 17.18 -11.77
N GLN A 138 0.33 17.16 -10.54
CA GLN A 138 0.87 16.39 -9.42
C GLN A 138 -0.28 15.83 -8.60
N SER A 139 -0.07 14.67 -7.99
CA SER A 139 -0.99 14.12 -6.99
C SER A 139 -0.28 14.14 -5.64
N THR A 140 -1.00 14.52 -4.57
CA THR A 140 -0.45 14.57 -3.22
C THR A 140 -1.25 13.66 -2.32
N ALA A 141 -0.56 12.95 -1.45
CA ALA A 141 -1.17 12.21 -0.37
C ALA A 141 -0.49 12.56 0.96
N GLN A 142 -1.28 12.59 2.03
CA GLN A 142 -0.80 12.99 3.34
C GLN A 142 -1.60 12.29 4.44
N SER A 143 -0.87 11.80 5.44
CA SER A 143 -1.40 11.22 6.67
C SER A 143 -0.82 11.97 7.86
N GLY A 144 -1.67 12.36 8.81
CA GLY A 144 -1.30 13.02 10.06
C GLY A 144 -1.65 12.18 11.27
N LEU A 145 -0.77 12.19 12.25
CA LEU A 145 -0.86 11.44 13.51
C LEU A 145 -0.66 12.39 14.69
N VAL A 146 -1.41 12.16 15.76
CA VAL A 146 -1.32 12.94 17.00
C VAL A 146 -1.28 11.97 18.19
N GLY A 147 -0.29 12.12 19.06
CA GLY A 147 -0.15 11.35 20.29
C GLY A 147 -1.25 11.64 21.33
N ALA A 148 -1.38 10.87 22.40
CA ALA A 148 -0.42 9.88 22.91
C ALA A 148 -0.61 8.48 22.30
N ILE A 149 0.47 7.91 21.75
CA ILE A 149 0.50 6.58 21.16
C ILE A 149 1.80 5.90 21.61
N ASP A 150 1.67 4.85 22.43
CA ASP A 150 2.77 4.11 23.04
C ASP A 150 3.37 3.04 22.11
N GLY A 151 3.45 3.35 20.81
CA GLY A 151 3.95 2.41 19.79
C GLY A 151 2.84 1.66 19.06
N LYS A 152 2.80 1.78 17.73
CA LYS A 152 1.85 1.05 16.89
C LYS A 152 2.39 0.83 15.48
N TYR A 153 2.20 -0.38 14.95
CA TYR A 153 2.35 -0.64 13.52
C TYR A 153 1.16 -0.09 12.75
N TYR A 154 1.44 0.52 11.60
CA TYR A 154 0.40 1.03 10.71
C TYR A 154 0.47 0.41 9.33
N THR A 155 -0.70 0.36 8.70
CA THR A 155 -0.82 0.21 7.26
C THR A 155 -1.68 1.38 6.78
N TYR A 156 -1.08 2.30 6.04
CA TYR A 156 -1.80 3.37 5.37
C TYR A 156 -1.89 3.04 3.89
N ARG A 157 -3.06 3.27 3.30
CA ARG A 157 -3.27 3.15 1.87
C ARG A 157 -3.70 4.50 1.33
N ASP A 158 -2.88 5.07 0.46
CA ASP A 158 -3.27 6.22 -0.35
C ASP A 158 -3.95 5.69 -1.62
N THR A 159 -5.12 6.21 -1.97
CA THR A 159 -5.84 5.84 -3.20
C THR A 159 -5.98 7.05 -4.10
N PHE A 160 -5.78 6.86 -5.41
CA PHE A 160 -5.88 7.92 -6.40
C PHE A 160 -6.91 7.52 -7.47
N ASP A 161 -7.79 8.45 -7.83
CA ASP A 161 -8.81 8.22 -8.86
C ASP A 161 -8.24 8.52 -10.25
N LEU A 162 -8.11 7.52 -11.12
CA LEU A 162 -7.57 7.67 -12.47
C LEU A 162 -8.27 8.74 -13.34
N ALA A 163 -9.57 9.01 -13.11
CA ALA A 163 -10.31 10.00 -13.89
C ALA A 163 -9.88 11.45 -13.59
N SER A 164 -9.26 11.67 -12.43
CA SER A 164 -8.83 12.97 -11.91
C SER A 164 -7.34 13.05 -11.59
N THR A 165 -6.61 11.94 -11.72
CA THR A 165 -5.22 11.79 -11.26
C THR A 165 -4.20 12.07 -12.36
N ASN A 166 -3.02 12.48 -11.92
CA ASN A 166 -1.84 12.65 -12.74
C ASN A 166 -1.53 11.38 -13.55
N LEU A 167 -1.47 11.50 -14.88
CA LEU A 167 -1.25 10.40 -15.82
C LEU A 167 0.03 10.59 -16.61
N ALA A 168 0.67 9.48 -16.96
CA ALA A 168 1.82 9.48 -17.85
C ALA A 168 1.46 10.05 -19.24
N PRO A 169 2.41 10.68 -19.94
CA PRO A 169 2.28 10.89 -21.38
C PRO A 169 1.83 9.62 -22.13
N CYS A 170 0.91 9.78 -23.09
CA CYS A 170 0.39 8.65 -23.86
C CYS A 170 1.49 8.01 -24.72
N GLY A 171 1.67 6.69 -24.60
CA GLY A 171 2.49 5.88 -25.52
C GLY A 171 3.99 6.17 -25.49
N VAL A 172 4.48 6.91 -24.50
CA VAL A 172 5.89 7.27 -24.37
C VAL A 172 6.44 6.74 -23.05
N ASN A 173 7.65 6.17 -23.11
CA ASN A 173 8.41 5.82 -21.91
C ASN A 173 8.47 7.01 -20.97
N SER A 174 8.16 6.76 -19.71
CA SER A 174 7.89 7.80 -18.75
C SER A 174 8.68 7.57 -17.48
N VAL A 175 8.94 8.66 -16.77
CA VAL A 175 9.58 8.63 -15.47
C VAL A 175 8.59 9.16 -14.45
N LEU A 176 8.21 8.32 -13.49
CA LEU A 176 7.41 8.71 -12.35
C LEU A 176 8.35 9.12 -11.20
N ASN A 177 8.15 10.32 -10.69
CA ASN A 177 8.85 10.84 -9.53
C ASN A 177 7.91 10.80 -8.32
N ILE A 178 8.42 10.27 -7.22
CA ILE A 178 7.72 10.18 -5.94
C ILE A 178 8.59 10.87 -4.90
N ASN A 179 8.19 12.04 -4.43
CA ASN A 179 8.87 12.74 -3.36
C ASN A 179 8.09 12.53 -2.07
N SER A 180 8.64 11.74 -1.16
CA SER A 180 8.03 11.48 0.14
C SER A 180 8.82 12.16 1.25
N ASP A 181 8.14 12.61 2.30
CA ASP A 181 8.75 13.01 3.55
C ASP A 181 7.94 12.56 4.77
N ILE A 182 8.67 12.17 5.80
CA ILE A 182 8.15 11.91 7.14
C ILE A 182 8.70 12.95 8.10
N ARG A 183 7.87 13.37 9.04
CA ARG A 183 8.20 14.42 10.00
C ARG A 183 7.59 14.14 11.35
N VAL A 184 8.35 14.41 12.42
CA VAL A 184 7.86 14.48 13.80
C VAL A 184 7.95 15.92 14.29
N SER A 185 6.96 16.36 15.07
CA SER A 185 6.95 17.67 15.72
C SER A 185 6.52 17.55 17.17
N ASN A 186 7.43 17.94 18.07
CA ASN A 186 7.14 18.11 19.49
C ASN A 186 6.82 19.58 19.83
N ALA A 187 6.39 20.38 18.85
CA ALA A 187 6.17 21.81 19.05
C ALA A 187 5.15 22.14 20.16
N ASN A 188 4.13 21.29 20.31
CA ASN A 188 3.08 21.45 21.31
C ASN A 188 3.38 20.73 22.64
N ASN A 189 4.50 20.03 22.73
CA ASN A 189 5.02 19.41 23.95
C ASN A 189 6.55 19.27 23.85
N LYS A 190 7.28 20.33 24.21
CA LYS A 190 8.74 20.40 24.03
C LYS A 190 9.53 19.38 24.85
N ALA A 191 8.94 18.87 25.93
CA ALA A 191 9.51 17.79 26.73
C ALA A 191 9.16 16.40 26.18
N GLY A 192 8.16 16.31 25.29
CA GLY A 192 7.72 15.07 24.67
C GLY A 192 8.62 14.64 23.53
N SER A 193 8.68 13.33 23.35
CA SER A 193 9.38 12.64 22.29
C SER A 193 8.42 12.00 21.30
N GLY A 194 8.89 11.79 20.08
CA GLY A 194 8.14 11.06 19.07
C GLY A 194 9.06 10.48 18.01
N TYR A 195 8.57 9.41 17.39
CA TYR A 195 9.24 8.62 16.38
C TYR A 195 8.21 8.16 15.35
N ILE A 196 8.57 8.25 14.08
CA ILE A 196 7.84 7.64 12.97
C ILE A 196 8.84 7.04 12.02
N ALA A 197 8.52 5.87 11.49
CA ALA A 197 9.31 5.24 10.46
C ALA A 197 8.40 4.48 9.50
N THR A 198 8.71 4.58 8.21
CA THR A 198 8.05 3.77 7.15
C THR A 198 8.83 2.47 6.90
N ASP A 199 9.75 2.16 7.81
CA ASP A 199 10.51 0.94 8.02
C ASP A 199 10.76 0.75 9.53
N SER A 200 10.79 -0.47 10.08
CA SER A 200 11.19 -0.60 11.50
C SER A 200 11.96 -1.87 11.75
N ILE A 201 13.12 -1.71 12.38
CA ILE A 201 13.78 -2.47 13.46
C ILE A 201 13.91 -3.99 13.30
N ASP A 202 12.90 -4.70 12.79
CA ASP A 202 12.94 -6.11 12.42
C ASP A 202 12.38 -6.31 11.00
N THR A 203 13.27 -6.67 10.08
CA THR A 203 13.03 -7.24 8.74
C THR A 203 11.66 -6.97 8.05
N SER A 204 11.71 -6.06 7.06
CA SER A 204 10.81 -5.92 5.89
C SER A 204 9.44 -5.24 6.08
N LEU A 205 9.45 -3.93 6.30
CA LEU A 205 8.29 -3.10 5.95
C LEU A 205 8.44 -2.60 4.50
N SER A 206 7.37 -2.75 3.73
CA SER A 206 7.34 -2.47 2.30
C SER A 206 6.40 -1.31 1.97
N THR A 207 6.83 -0.47 1.04
CA THR A 207 5.92 0.42 0.30
C THR A 207 5.62 -0.23 -1.05
N THR A 208 4.35 -0.51 -1.35
CA THR A 208 3.94 -1.11 -2.63
C THR A 208 3.20 -0.09 -3.47
N PHE A 209 3.71 0.17 -4.68
CA PHE A 209 3.05 1.02 -5.67
C PHE A 209 2.27 0.15 -6.65
N ASN A 210 0.96 0.38 -6.74
CA ASN A 210 0.08 -0.30 -7.68
C ASN A 210 -0.30 0.68 -8.79
N PHE A 211 -0.13 0.25 -10.03
CA PHE A 211 -0.40 1.05 -11.22
C PHE A 211 -1.71 0.61 -11.89
N GLN A 212 -2.33 1.52 -12.65
CA GLN A 212 -3.52 1.23 -13.45
C GLN A 212 -3.45 1.92 -14.81
N TRP A 213 -4.06 1.29 -15.81
CA TRP A 213 -3.87 1.54 -17.24
C TRP A 213 -5.16 2.01 -17.90
N GLN A 214 -5.04 2.83 -18.94
CA GLN A 214 -6.13 3.12 -19.86
C GLN A 214 -5.61 3.33 -21.28
N THR A 215 -6.45 3.08 -22.27
CA THR A 215 -6.16 3.41 -23.68
C THR A 215 -6.26 4.92 -23.89
N CYS A 216 -5.34 5.46 -24.67
CA CYS A 216 -5.44 6.84 -25.13
C CYS A 216 -6.59 6.98 -26.12
N LYS A 217 -7.25 8.14 -26.11
CA LYS A 217 -8.23 8.54 -27.11
C LYS A 217 -7.64 9.62 -27.99
#